data_AF-A0A973N0V3-F1
#
_entry.id   AF-A0A973N0V3-F1
#
_cell.length_a   1.000
_cell.length_b   1.000
_cell.length_c   1.000
_cell.angle_alpha   90.00
_cell.angle_beta   90.00
_cell.angle_gamma   90.00
#
_symmetry.space_group_name_H-M   'P 1'
#
loop_
_entity.id
_entity.type
_entity.pdbx_description
1 polymer ?
#
loop_
_entity_poly.entity_id
_entity_poly.type
_entity_poly.pdbx_seq_one_letter_code
_entity_poly.pdbx_strand_id
1 'polypeptide(L)'
;MRRIGGRDIGAAILIALLAGAIFTSPPLQTLQGLSLDILTALRGKLIGDRRDPATSPVVVVAIDEETYDTPPFRGSPTQTWTREIGRVLGSITEGGAKVIGFDVIFKNSIEQSDIPFGDTALGGRMKGFDRDYLIALRQISDSGKLVLGEVLSNDHPEVPYRAQQVAVRNTVRALNVHTDHDDVIRRMPLSFAIEGRPVPAMAVELAARATGAKPEIAPSGATELSGYAIPDAVPNTMALNFRGLGREIPTFSFVDLRVCVEKGDRDFFRRAFDGKVVLLGTVLNFEDRKLTSMRL
;
A
#
# COMPACT_ATOMS: atom_id res chain seq x y z
N MET A 1 -58.74 -0.89 -15.86
CA MET A 1 -57.34 -0.47 -16.07
C MET A 1 -57.33 1.01 -16.41
N ARG A 2 -56.88 1.88 -15.50
CA ARG A 2 -56.82 3.35 -15.72
C ARG A 2 -55.77 3.62 -16.81
N ARG A 3 -56.15 4.31 -17.90
CA ARG A 3 -55.21 4.71 -18.95
C ARG A 3 -54.23 5.73 -18.35
N ILE A 4 -52.95 5.38 -18.31
CA ILE A 4 -51.88 6.29 -17.92
C ILE A 4 -51.84 7.42 -18.95
N GLY A 5 -52.11 8.65 -18.54
CA GLY A 5 -52.10 9.81 -19.42
C GLY A 5 -50.69 10.37 -19.62
N GLY A 6 -50.46 11.12 -20.70
CA GLY A 6 -49.15 11.77 -20.94
C GLY A 6 -48.68 12.69 -19.80
N ARG A 7 -49.63 13.21 -18.99
CA ARG A 7 -49.33 13.98 -17.77
C ARG A 7 -48.75 13.12 -16.64
N ASP A 8 -49.25 11.90 -16.47
CA ASP A 8 -48.76 10.96 -15.45
C ASP A 8 -47.35 10.47 -15.82
N ILE A 9 -47.11 10.21 -17.11
CA ILE A 9 -45.78 9.87 -17.64
C ILE A 9 -44.80 11.04 -17.41
N GLY A 10 -45.22 12.27 -17.75
CA GLY A 10 -44.40 13.46 -17.53
C GLY A 10 -44.06 13.69 -16.05
N ALA A 11 -45.03 13.52 -15.15
CA ALA A 11 -44.82 13.62 -13.71
C ALA A 11 -43.88 12.54 -13.19
N ALA A 12 -44.04 11.29 -13.64
CA ALA A 12 -43.16 10.18 -13.26
C ALA A 12 -41.70 10.41 -13.71
N ILE A 13 -41.49 10.89 -14.94
CA ILE A 13 -40.16 11.25 -15.45
C ILE A 13 -39.55 12.38 -14.61
N LEU A 14 -40.32 13.44 -14.33
CA LEU A 14 -39.82 14.57 -13.53
C LEU A 14 -39.43 14.13 -12.11
N ILE A 15 -40.26 13.31 -11.47
CA ILE A 15 -39.96 12.76 -10.13
C ILE A 15 -38.71 11.89 -10.18
N ALA A 16 -38.57 11.02 -11.19
CA ALA A 16 -37.39 10.18 -11.36
C ALA A 16 -36.12 11.03 -11.56
N LEU A 17 -36.20 12.10 -12.36
CA LEU A 17 -35.08 13.04 -12.57
C LEU A 17 -34.73 13.82 -11.31
N LEU A 18 -35.72 14.32 -10.58
CA LEU A 18 -35.50 15.06 -9.33
C LEU A 18 -34.93 14.15 -8.23
N ALA A 19 -35.49 12.96 -8.06
CA ALA A 19 -34.96 11.97 -7.12
C ALA A 19 -33.53 11.58 -7.51
N GLY A 20 -33.29 11.28 -8.80
CA GLY A 20 -31.95 11.01 -9.32
C GLY A 20 -30.98 12.15 -9.00
N ALA A 21 -31.35 13.39 -9.31
CA ALA A 21 -30.54 14.59 -9.06
C ALA A 21 -30.22 14.80 -7.56
N ILE A 22 -31.18 14.54 -6.67
CA ILE A 22 -30.97 14.62 -5.22
C ILE A 22 -29.99 13.52 -4.76
N PHE A 23 -30.19 12.28 -5.20
CA PHE A 23 -29.34 11.15 -4.80
C PHE A 23 -27.91 11.23 -5.37
N THR A 24 -27.72 11.89 -6.51
CA THR A 24 -26.40 12.16 -7.09
C THR A 24 -25.83 13.52 -6.69
N SER A 25 -26.47 14.25 -5.78
CA SER A 25 -26.04 15.59 -5.42
C SER A 25 -24.78 15.56 -4.52
N PRO A 26 -23.81 16.47 -4.71
CA PRO A 26 -22.61 16.55 -3.87
C PRO A 26 -22.91 16.65 -2.36
N PRO A 27 -23.90 17.44 -1.88
CA PRO A 27 -24.21 17.52 -0.45
C PRO A 27 -24.58 16.18 0.18
N LEU A 28 -25.32 15.33 -0.53
CA LEU A 28 -25.70 14.02 -0.02
C LEU A 28 -24.51 13.07 0.06
N GLN A 29 -23.59 13.13 -0.93
CA GLN A 29 -22.34 12.37 -0.91
C GLN A 29 -21.46 12.76 0.28
N THR A 30 -21.36 14.05 0.59
CA THR A 30 -20.64 14.54 1.78
C THR A 30 -21.29 14.03 3.07
N LEU A 31 -22.62 14.03 3.16
CA LEU A 31 -23.34 13.47 4.32
C LEU A 31 -23.08 11.97 4.48
N GLN A 32 -23.02 11.22 3.38
CA GLN A 32 -22.66 9.80 3.41
C GLN A 32 -21.24 9.60 3.95
N GLY A 33 -20.25 10.34 3.44
CA GLY A 33 -18.88 10.30 3.95
C GLY A 33 -18.78 10.63 5.44
N LEU A 34 -19.45 11.71 5.87
CA LEU A 34 -19.50 12.10 7.28
C LEU A 34 -20.16 11.04 8.17
N SER A 35 -21.21 10.39 7.68
CA SER A 35 -21.86 9.30 8.43
C SER A 35 -20.92 8.12 8.66
N LEU A 36 -20.08 7.76 7.67
CA LEU A 36 -19.05 6.72 7.82
C LEU A 36 -17.98 7.13 8.85
N ASP A 37 -17.58 8.41 8.83
CA ASP A 37 -16.61 8.93 9.79
C ASP A 37 -17.17 8.89 11.22
N ILE A 38 -18.41 9.33 11.42
CA ILE A 38 -19.11 9.29 12.71
C ILE A 38 -19.26 7.84 13.19
N LEU A 39 -19.66 6.92 12.32
CA LEU A 39 -19.76 5.50 12.67
C LEU A 39 -18.41 4.90 13.05
N THR A 40 -17.34 5.29 12.37
CA THR A 40 -15.96 4.87 12.70
C THR A 40 -15.56 5.38 14.09
N ALA A 41 -15.78 6.66 14.37
CA ALA A 41 -15.48 7.27 15.67
C ALA A 41 -16.34 6.67 16.81
N LEU A 42 -17.64 6.49 16.59
CA LEU A 42 -18.55 5.87 17.55
C LEU A 42 -18.16 4.43 17.85
N ARG A 43 -17.84 3.63 16.82
CA ARG A 43 -17.35 2.26 17.00
C ARG A 43 -16.08 2.24 17.86
N GLY A 44 -15.12 3.12 17.56
CA GLY A 44 -13.88 3.23 18.31
C GLY A 44 -14.11 3.53 19.80
N LYS A 45 -15.08 4.39 20.11
CA LYS A 45 -15.44 4.76 21.49
C LYS A 45 -16.29 3.71 22.21
N LEU A 46 -17.23 3.07 21.52
CA LEU A 46 -18.27 2.22 22.14
C LEU A 46 -17.92 0.73 22.17
N ILE A 47 -17.30 0.21 21.11
CA ILE A 47 -17.08 -1.24 20.96
C ILE A 47 -15.66 -1.63 21.43
N GLY A 48 -14.69 -0.72 21.34
CA GLY A 48 -13.34 -0.95 21.88
C GLY A 48 -12.65 -2.20 21.32
N ASP A 49 -12.86 -2.49 20.04
CA ASP A 49 -12.50 -3.73 19.34
C ASP A 49 -10.97 -3.88 19.11
N ARG A 50 -10.19 -3.82 20.20
CA ARG A 50 -8.72 -3.85 20.23
C ARG A 50 -8.18 -5.27 20.13
N ARG A 51 -7.41 -5.55 19.09
CA ARG A 51 -6.56 -6.77 18.99
C ARG A 51 -5.17 -6.52 19.54
N ASP A 52 -4.54 -7.57 20.07
CA ASP A 52 -3.13 -7.54 20.40
C ASP A 52 -2.30 -7.43 19.10
N PRO A 53 -1.46 -6.39 18.93
CA PRO A 53 -0.62 -6.23 17.75
C PRO A 53 0.24 -7.46 17.42
N ALA A 54 0.69 -8.21 18.42
CA ALA A 54 1.51 -9.41 18.20
C ALA A 54 0.76 -10.49 17.36
N THR A 55 -0.57 -10.49 17.41
CA THR A 55 -1.43 -11.43 16.68
C THR A 55 -1.71 -11.00 15.24
N SER A 56 -1.34 -9.77 14.85
CA SER A 56 -1.56 -9.27 13.48
C SER A 56 -0.86 -10.16 12.45
N PRO A 57 -1.51 -10.54 11.34
CA PRO A 57 -0.85 -11.24 10.24
C PRO A 57 0.07 -10.33 9.41
N VAL A 58 0.05 -9.03 9.69
CA VAL A 58 0.82 -7.99 8.99
C VAL A 58 1.77 -7.30 9.98
N VAL A 59 2.96 -6.93 9.53
CA VAL A 59 3.96 -6.14 10.24
C VAL A 59 4.37 -4.97 9.34
N VAL A 60 4.56 -3.78 9.92
CA VAL A 60 5.13 -2.63 9.23
C VAL A 60 6.61 -2.47 9.61
N VAL A 61 7.44 -2.24 8.60
CA VAL A 61 8.81 -1.77 8.76
C VAL A 61 8.82 -0.31 8.34
N ALA A 62 8.99 0.56 9.32
CA ALA A 62 8.88 1.99 9.14
C ALA A 62 10.26 2.61 8.86
N ILE A 63 10.37 3.29 7.73
CA ILE A 63 11.42 4.30 7.52
C ILE A 63 10.89 5.58 8.19
N ASP A 64 11.22 5.73 9.46
CA ASP A 64 10.74 6.76 10.39
C ASP A 64 11.79 7.85 10.65
N GLU A 65 11.42 8.89 11.40
CA GLU A 65 12.33 9.98 11.78
C GLU A 65 13.62 9.46 12.46
N GLU A 66 13.51 8.42 13.30
CA GLU A 66 14.68 7.78 13.94
C GLU A 66 15.64 7.17 12.92
N THR A 67 15.11 6.58 11.85
CA THR A 67 15.92 6.12 10.71
C THR A 67 16.67 7.29 10.07
N TYR A 68 15.99 8.40 9.77
CA TYR A 68 16.65 9.59 9.19
C TYR A 68 17.68 10.21 10.14
N ASP A 69 17.47 10.10 11.45
CA ASP A 69 18.32 10.70 12.46
C ASP A 69 19.44 9.78 12.94
N THR A 70 19.64 8.59 12.39
CA THR A 70 20.65 7.65 12.88
C THR A 70 21.71 7.31 11.82
N PRO A 71 23.03 7.39 12.13
CA PRO A 71 24.08 6.96 11.20
C PRO A 71 23.93 5.46 10.84
N PRO A 72 24.14 5.03 9.59
CA PRO A 72 24.71 5.82 8.48
C PRO A 72 23.68 6.63 7.67
N PHE A 73 22.40 6.55 7.99
CA PHE A 73 21.34 7.23 7.25
C PHE A 73 21.38 8.75 7.45
N ARG A 74 21.70 9.20 8.67
CA ARG A 74 21.82 10.61 9.02
C ARG A 74 22.69 11.40 8.04
N GLY A 75 22.08 12.36 7.36
CA GLY A 75 22.75 13.26 6.41
C GLY A 75 23.13 12.63 5.06
N SER A 76 22.72 11.38 4.81
CA SER A 76 22.98 10.70 3.56
C SER A 76 21.75 10.73 2.63
N PRO A 77 21.94 10.83 1.30
CA PRO A 77 20.83 10.71 0.36
C PRO A 77 20.19 9.32 0.45
N THR A 78 18.86 9.24 0.35
CA THR A 78 18.12 7.96 0.45
C THR A 78 18.54 6.93 -0.60
N GLN A 79 19.08 7.38 -1.74
CA GLN A 79 19.65 6.52 -2.79
C GLN A 79 20.86 5.70 -2.30
N THR A 80 21.50 6.11 -1.21
CA THR A 80 22.63 5.39 -0.61
C THR A 80 22.20 4.29 0.37
N TRP A 81 20.89 4.18 0.66
CA TRP A 81 20.38 3.25 1.68
C TRP A 81 20.09 1.85 1.15
N THR A 82 20.11 1.67 -0.17
CA THR A 82 19.77 0.42 -0.88
C THR A 82 20.53 -0.79 -0.33
N ARG A 83 21.82 -0.64 0.01
CA ARG A 83 22.63 -1.72 0.61
C ARG A 83 22.10 -2.18 1.96
N GLU A 84 21.80 -1.24 2.86
CA GLU A 84 21.25 -1.58 4.18
C GLU A 84 19.83 -2.16 4.05
N ILE A 85 19.03 -1.61 3.13
CA ILE A 85 17.71 -2.15 2.80
C ILE A 85 17.83 -3.60 2.34
N GLY A 86 18.73 -3.91 1.41
CA GLY A 86 18.97 -5.29 0.95
C GLY A 86 19.33 -6.26 2.09
N ARG A 87 20.17 -5.82 3.04
CA ARG A 87 20.57 -6.64 4.20
C ARG A 87 19.40 -6.92 5.15
N VAL A 88 18.62 -5.90 5.46
CA VAL A 88 17.43 -6.03 6.33
C VAL A 88 16.38 -6.91 5.65
N LEU A 89 16.12 -6.73 4.36
CA LEU A 89 15.20 -7.58 3.60
C LEU A 89 15.61 -9.05 3.58
N GLY A 90 16.92 -9.32 3.44
CA GLY A 90 17.46 -10.67 3.56
C GLY A 90 17.12 -11.28 4.91
N SER A 91 17.37 -10.56 6.00
CA SER A 91 17.10 -11.03 7.37
C SER A 91 15.61 -11.21 7.67
N ILE A 92 14.75 -10.33 7.16
CA ILE A 92 13.28 -10.47 7.23
C ILE A 92 12.81 -11.73 6.49
N THR A 93 13.37 -11.96 5.29
CA THR A 93 13.03 -13.13 4.46
C THR A 93 13.48 -14.43 5.13
N GLU A 94 14.71 -14.47 5.66
CA GLU A 94 15.24 -15.60 6.45
C GLU A 94 14.45 -15.82 7.75
N GLY A 95 13.94 -14.74 8.35
CA GLY A 95 13.05 -14.78 9.51
C GLY A 95 11.68 -15.41 9.24
N GLY A 96 11.36 -15.76 8.00
CA GLY A 96 10.13 -16.48 7.67
C GLY A 96 8.98 -15.61 7.16
N ALA A 97 9.25 -14.36 6.75
CA ALA A 97 8.25 -13.52 6.11
C ALA A 97 7.59 -14.26 4.92
N LYS A 98 6.26 -14.17 4.85
CA LYS A 98 5.46 -14.77 3.76
C LYS A 98 5.63 -13.99 2.47
N VAL A 99 5.50 -12.67 2.56
CA VAL A 99 5.62 -11.75 1.43
C VAL A 99 5.94 -10.35 1.96
N ILE A 100 6.74 -9.61 1.20
CA ILE A 100 7.19 -8.25 1.49
C ILE A 100 6.66 -7.33 0.38
N GLY A 101 5.92 -6.30 0.76
CA GLY A 101 5.46 -5.23 -0.11
C GLY A 101 6.23 -3.94 0.16
N PHE A 102 6.61 -3.24 -0.89
CA PHE A 102 7.21 -1.90 -0.78
C PHE A 102 6.13 -0.84 -0.99
N ASP A 103 5.89 -0.07 0.06
CA ASP A 103 5.14 1.18 0.05
C ASP A 103 6.09 2.39 -0.04
N VAL A 104 7.27 2.17 -0.65
CA VAL A 104 8.27 3.20 -0.95
C VAL A 104 8.81 2.97 -2.35
N ILE A 105 9.09 4.05 -3.07
CA ILE A 105 9.52 3.99 -4.47
C ILE A 105 10.92 4.59 -4.59
N PHE A 106 11.92 3.72 -4.81
CA PHE A 106 13.27 4.15 -5.17
C PHE A 106 13.35 4.37 -6.68
N LYS A 107 12.94 5.55 -7.14
CA LYS A 107 12.86 5.90 -8.57
C LYS A 107 14.20 6.04 -9.29
N ASN A 108 15.26 6.33 -8.54
CA ASN A 108 16.60 6.55 -9.06
C ASN A 108 17.64 5.79 -8.23
N SER A 109 18.85 5.69 -8.79
CA SER A 109 20.02 5.10 -8.15
C SER A 109 21.11 6.16 -7.96
N ILE A 110 21.92 6.02 -6.90
CA ILE A 110 23.11 6.86 -6.73
C ILE A 110 24.12 6.67 -7.88
N GLU A 111 24.07 5.52 -8.55
CA GLU A 111 24.89 5.21 -9.74
C GLU A 111 24.58 6.12 -10.95
N GLN A 112 23.43 6.81 -10.93
CA GLN A 112 23.02 7.76 -11.97
C GLN A 112 23.31 9.23 -11.59
N SER A 113 24.01 9.48 -10.49
CA SER A 113 24.27 10.83 -10.04
C SER A 113 25.22 11.59 -10.99
N ASP A 114 24.73 12.70 -11.55
CA ASP A 114 25.50 13.63 -12.38
C ASP A 114 26.27 14.68 -11.56
N ILE A 115 26.30 14.56 -10.23
CA ILE A 115 27.03 15.48 -9.36
C ILE A 115 28.52 15.42 -9.71
N PRO A 116 29.18 16.55 -10.03
CA PRO A 116 30.61 16.57 -10.33
C PRO A 116 31.47 16.05 -9.16
N PHE A 117 32.39 15.13 -9.43
CA PHE A 117 33.29 14.56 -8.43
C PHE A 117 34.69 14.32 -9.01
N GLY A 118 35.52 15.37 -8.99
CA GLY A 118 36.81 15.40 -9.68
C GLY A 118 36.61 15.29 -11.19
N ASP A 119 37.32 14.36 -11.83
CA ASP A 119 37.29 14.19 -13.30
C ASP A 119 36.09 13.37 -13.82
N THR A 120 35.16 12.98 -12.95
CA THR A 120 33.98 12.19 -13.34
C THR A 120 32.77 12.56 -12.50
N ALA A 121 31.58 12.10 -12.89
CA ALA A 121 30.38 12.24 -12.08
C ALA A 121 30.37 11.24 -10.91
N LEU A 122 29.73 11.59 -9.80
CA LEU A 122 29.61 10.74 -8.61
C LEU A 122 29.06 9.35 -8.96
N GLY A 123 28.05 9.27 -9.84
CA GLY A 123 27.48 8.01 -10.30
C GLY A 123 28.50 7.09 -10.97
N GLY A 124 29.44 7.66 -11.73
CA GLY A 124 30.55 6.93 -12.35
C GLY A 124 31.48 6.27 -11.34
N ARG A 125 31.71 6.91 -10.18
CA ARG A 125 32.47 6.34 -9.06
C ARG A 125 31.69 5.30 -8.27
N MET A 126 30.37 5.46 -8.22
CA MET A 126 29.46 4.61 -7.45
C MET A 126 28.95 3.41 -8.23
N LYS A 127 29.44 3.14 -9.45
CA LYS A 127 29.00 1.99 -10.26
C LYS A 127 29.03 0.68 -9.47
N GLY A 128 27.94 -0.06 -9.52
CA GLY A 128 27.75 -1.32 -8.81
C GLY A 128 27.41 -1.18 -7.32
N PHE A 129 27.19 0.03 -6.81
CA PHE A 129 26.75 0.27 -5.43
C PHE A 129 25.45 -0.48 -5.09
N ASP A 130 24.48 -0.51 -6.02
CA ASP A 130 23.18 -1.18 -5.83
C ASP A 130 23.24 -2.69 -6.09
N ARG A 131 24.39 -3.25 -6.44
CA ARG A 131 24.52 -4.66 -6.86
C ARG A 131 23.93 -5.62 -5.83
N ASP A 132 24.33 -5.50 -4.57
CA ASP A 132 23.89 -6.42 -3.51
C ASP A 132 22.38 -6.28 -3.26
N TYR A 133 21.86 -5.06 -3.33
CA TYR A 133 20.43 -4.78 -3.22
C TYR A 133 19.64 -5.42 -4.37
N LEU A 134 20.08 -5.24 -5.61
CA LEU A 134 19.44 -5.84 -6.79
C LEU A 134 19.48 -7.37 -6.76
N ILE A 135 20.56 -7.97 -6.24
CA ILE A 135 20.65 -9.41 -6.01
C ILE A 135 19.61 -9.85 -4.98
N ALA A 136 19.50 -9.15 -3.84
CA ALA A 136 18.51 -9.46 -2.81
C ALA A 136 17.08 -9.35 -3.38
N LEU A 137 16.74 -8.27 -4.09
CA LEU A 137 15.44 -8.10 -4.72
C LEU A 137 15.11 -9.28 -5.65
N ARG A 138 16.07 -9.66 -6.50
CA ARG A 138 15.90 -10.78 -7.42
C ARG A 138 15.67 -12.11 -6.70
N GLN A 139 16.48 -12.42 -5.68
CA GLN A 139 16.36 -13.66 -4.92
C GLN A 139 15.00 -13.77 -4.22
N ILE A 140 14.56 -12.68 -3.57
CA ILE A 140 13.26 -12.66 -2.88
C ILE A 140 12.11 -12.71 -3.90
N SER A 141 12.23 -12.00 -5.02
CA SER A 141 11.24 -12.04 -6.10
C SER A 141 11.13 -13.41 -6.77
N ASP A 142 12.25 -14.10 -7.02
CA ASP A 142 12.27 -15.44 -7.62
C ASP A 142 11.59 -16.47 -6.70
N SER A 143 11.56 -16.23 -5.38
CA SER A 143 10.79 -17.02 -4.41
C SER A 143 9.30 -16.63 -4.32
N GLY A 144 8.85 -15.65 -5.09
CA GLY A 144 7.47 -15.14 -5.08
C GLY A 144 7.14 -14.26 -3.86
N LYS A 145 8.13 -13.85 -3.06
CA LYS A 145 7.93 -13.18 -1.77
C LYS A 145 8.11 -11.67 -1.80
N LEU A 146 8.28 -11.06 -2.96
CA LEU A 146 8.50 -9.61 -3.09
C LEU A 146 7.50 -8.96 -4.05
N VAL A 147 6.98 -7.80 -3.67
CA VAL A 147 6.17 -6.92 -4.52
C VAL A 147 6.67 -5.48 -4.36
N LEU A 148 7.07 -4.84 -5.46
CA LEU A 148 7.42 -3.42 -5.46
C LEU A 148 6.19 -2.54 -5.72
N GLY A 149 6.18 -1.35 -5.15
CA GLY A 149 5.13 -0.35 -5.36
C GLY A 149 5.39 0.53 -6.58
N GLU A 150 4.32 1.01 -7.20
CA GLU A 150 4.33 2.12 -8.15
C GLU A 150 3.13 3.03 -7.92
N VAL A 151 3.22 4.31 -8.33
CA VAL A 151 2.07 5.21 -8.40
C VAL A 151 1.71 5.39 -9.87
N LEU A 152 0.53 4.91 -10.23
CA LEU A 152 -0.08 5.14 -11.53
C LEU A 152 -0.58 6.59 -11.61
N SER A 153 -0.16 7.29 -12.64
CA SER A 153 -0.64 8.62 -12.97
C SER A 153 -0.47 8.84 -14.47
N ASN A 154 -1.39 9.59 -15.09
CA ASN A 154 -1.28 9.94 -16.51
C ASN A 154 -0.08 10.86 -16.77
N ASP A 155 0.16 11.83 -15.88
CA ASP A 155 1.17 12.86 -16.12
C ASP A 155 2.51 12.57 -15.41
N HIS A 156 2.44 12.14 -14.15
CA HIS A 156 3.62 11.91 -13.31
C HIS A 156 3.61 10.51 -12.65
N PRO A 157 3.75 9.42 -13.42
CA PRO A 157 3.86 8.10 -12.82
C PRO A 157 5.14 7.99 -12.00
N GLU A 158 5.05 7.39 -10.81
CA GLU A 158 6.22 7.07 -10.00
C GLU A 158 6.47 5.57 -10.07
N VAL A 159 7.59 5.18 -10.66
CA VAL A 159 7.95 3.77 -10.83
C VAL A 159 9.32 3.49 -10.20
N PRO A 160 9.58 2.26 -9.73
CA PRO A 160 10.90 1.87 -9.26
C PRO A 160 11.95 2.06 -10.36
N TYR A 161 13.20 2.30 -9.99
CA TYR A 161 14.31 2.38 -10.94
C TYR A 161 14.35 1.15 -11.87
N ARG A 162 14.68 1.36 -13.16
CA ARG A 162 14.66 0.32 -14.23
C ARG A 162 15.38 -0.97 -13.82
N ALA A 163 16.54 -0.88 -13.17
CA ALA A 163 17.28 -2.07 -12.74
C ALA A 163 16.51 -2.87 -11.67
N GLN A 164 15.76 -2.20 -10.79
CA GLN A 164 14.91 -2.83 -9.78
C GLN A 164 13.73 -3.53 -10.47
N GLN A 165 13.07 -2.87 -11.44
CA GLN A 165 12.01 -3.51 -12.24
C GLN A 165 12.52 -4.78 -12.94
N VAL A 166 13.72 -4.74 -13.52
CA VAL A 166 14.34 -5.92 -14.13
C VAL A 166 14.63 -7.02 -13.10
N ALA A 167 15.10 -6.65 -11.90
CA ALA A 167 15.38 -7.59 -10.82
C ALA A 167 14.11 -8.31 -10.34
N VAL A 168 12.97 -7.60 -10.28
CA VAL A 168 11.70 -8.15 -9.77
C VAL A 168 10.72 -8.61 -10.86
N ARG A 169 11.08 -8.41 -12.13
CA ARG A 169 10.28 -8.75 -13.32
C ARG A 169 8.87 -8.10 -13.27
N ASN A 170 7.82 -8.91 -13.16
CA ASN A 170 6.42 -8.49 -13.25
C ASN A 170 5.75 -8.32 -11.88
N THR A 171 6.54 -8.12 -10.82
CA THR A 171 6.05 -8.02 -9.44
C THR A 171 5.99 -6.57 -8.94
N VAL A 172 5.57 -5.66 -9.80
CA VAL A 172 5.27 -4.26 -9.45
C VAL A 172 3.76 -4.08 -9.39
N ARG A 173 3.25 -3.39 -8.37
CA ARG A 173 1.81 -3.16 -8.15
C ARG A 173 1.53 -1.74 -7.71
N ALA A 174 0.40 -1.22 -8.15
CA ALA A 174 -0.05 0.12 -7.81
C ALA A 174 -0.31 0.29 -6.30
N LEU A 175 0.22 1.39 -5.76
CA LEU A 175 0.00 1.89 -4.40
C LEU A 175 -1.17 2.89 -4.33
N ASN A 176 -1.76 3.24 -5.48
CA ASN A 176 -2.83 4.21 -5.55
C ASN A 176 -4.00 3.84 -4.64
N VAL A 177 -4.57 4.87 -4.03
CA VAL A 177 -5.72 4.81 -3.12
C VAL A 177 -6.95 5.36 -3.81
N HIS A 178 -8.14 5.01 -3.31
CA HIS A 178 -9.39 5.62 -3.76
C HIS A 178 -9.74 6.75 -2.81
N THR A 179 -9.87 7.94 -3.36
CA THR A 179 -10.28 9.14 -2.63
C THR A 179 -11.75 9.40 -2.90
N ASP A 180 -12.55 9.53 -1.85
CA ASP A 180 -13.96 9.90 -1.96
C ASP A 180 -14.11 11.35 -2.44
N HIS A 181 -15.33 11.76 -2.81
CA HIS A 181 -15.60 13.12 -3.31
C HIS A 181 -15.23 14.26 -2.35
N ASP A 182 -15.07 13.99 -1.06
CA ASP A 182 -14.66 14.94 -0.03
C ASP A 182 -13.17 14.84 0.34
N ASP A 183 -12.35 14.30 -0.56
CA ASP A 183 -10.90 14.13 -0.45
C ASP A 183 -10.44 13.21 0.69
N VAL A 184 -11.34 12.40 1.23
CA VAL A 184 -11.05 11.47 2.33
C VAL A 184 -10.91 10.04 1.80
N ILE A 185 -9.88 9.35 2.26
CA ILE A 185 -9.65 7.94 1.93
C ILE A 185 -10.46 7.08 2.90
N ARG A 186 -11.48 6.41 2.35
CA ARG A 186 -12.29 5.41 3.07
C ARG A 186 -12.26 4.05 2.42
N ARG A 187 -11.62 3.92 1.26
CA ARG A 187 -11.69 2.73 0.42
C ARG A 187 -10.35 2.47 -0.24
N MET A 188 -10.06 1.18 -0.46
CA MET A 188 -8.90 0.75 -1.24
C MET A 188 -9.37 0.11 -2.54
N PRO A 189 -8.74 0.44 -3.68
CA PRO A 189 -9.00 -0.24 -4.94
C PRO A 189 -8.56 -1.70 -4.86
N LEU A 190 -9.30 -2.58 -5.54
CA LEU A 190 -9.01 -4.01 -5.60
C LEU A 190 -8.14 -4.37 -6.81
N SER A 191 -8.32 -3.67 -7.92
CA SER A 191 -7.54 -3.83 -9.14
C SER A 191 -7.45 -2.53 -9.94
N PHE A 192 -6.53 -2.49 -10.89
CA PHE A 192 -6.37 -1.44 -11.88
C PHE A 192 -6.38 -2.04 -13.28
N ALA A 193 -6.96 -1.33 -14.25
CA ALA A 193 -6.89 -1.75 -15.64
C ALA A 193 -5.57 -1.27 -16.27
N ILE A 194 -4.65 -2.20 -16.52
CA ILE A 194 -3.36 -1.94 -17.20
C ILE A 194 -3.38 -2.70 -18.52
N GLU A 195 -3.22 -1.99 -19.64
CA GLU A 195 -3.34 -2.57 -20.99
C GLU A 195 -4.64 -3.38 -21.19
N GLY A 196 -5.76 -2.89 -20.64
CA GLY A 196 -7.06 -3.55 -20.72
C GLY A 196 -7.22 -4.81 -19.87
N ARG A 197 -6.22 -5.15 -19.04
CA ARG A 197 -6.26 -6.31 -18.14
C ARG A 197 -6.38 -5.87 -16.68
N PRO A 198 -7.22 -6.53 -15.86
CA PRO A 198 -7.27 -6.26 -14.43
C PRO A 198 -5.98 -6.76 -13.77
N VAL A 199 -5.23 -5.84 -13.17
CA VAL A 199 -4.04 -6.11 -12.36
C VAL A 199 -4.40 -5.83 -10.90
N PRO A 200 -4.19 -6.78 -9.96
CA PRO A 200 -4.49 -6.56 -8.55
C PRO A 200 -3.81 -5.30 -8.00
N ALA A 201 -4.45 -4.61 -7.06
CA ALA A 201 -3.76 -3.57 -6.29
C ALA A 201 -2.72 -4.21 -5.33
N MET A 202 -1.78 -3.42 -4.81
CA MET A 202 -0.74 -3.90 -3.88
C MET A 202 -1.31 -4.77 -2.75
N ALA A 203 -2.34 -4.27 -2.04
CA ALA A 203 -2.94 -4.99 -0.91
C ALA A 203 -3.52 -6.36 -1.30
N VAL A 204 -4.15 -6.45 -2.47
CA VAL A 204 -4.74 -7.71 -2.98
C VAL A 204 -3.64 -8.69 -3.40
N GLU A 205 -2.59 -8.21 -4.08
CA GLU A 205 -1.44 -9.05 -4.44
C GLU A 205 -0.75 -9.65 -3.20
N LEU A 206 -0.54 -8.85 -2.15
CA LEU A 206 0.07 -9.32 -0.91
C LEU A 206 -0.83 -10.34 -0.20
N ALA A 207 -2.13 -10.08 -0.10
CA ALA A 207 -3.09 -11.03 0.47
C ALA A 207 -3.13 -12.35 -0.32
N ALA A 208 -3.12 -12.27 -1.65
CA ALA A 208 -3.07 -13.42 -2.54
C ALA A 208 -1.84 -14.30 -2.29
N ARG A 209 -0.65 -13.68 -2.23
CA ARG A 209 0.60 -14.41 -1.93
C ARG A 209 0.63 -14.99 -0.52
N ALA A 210 0.13 -14.25 0.46
CA ALA A 210 0.11 -14.69 1.86
C ALA A 210 -0.83 -15.89 2.10
N THR A 211 -1.88 -16.01 1.29
CA THR A 211 -2.87 -17.09 1.35
C THR A 211 -2.60 -18.20 0.33
N GLY A 212 -1.69 -17.98 -0.63
CA GLY A 212 -1.46 -18.91 -1.75
C GLY A 212 -2.64 -19.00 -2.72
N ALA A 213 -3.57 -18.05 -2.68
CA ALA A 213 -4.76 -18.01 -3.53
C ALA A 213 -4.58 -16.98 -4.66
N LYS A 214 -5.36 -17.14 -5.73
CA LYS A 214 -5.44 -16.14 -6.80
C LYS A 214 -6.71 -15.29 -6.61
N PRO A 215 -6.64 -13.98 -6.83
CA PRO A 215 -7.85 -13.16 -6.90
C PRO A 215 -8.60 -13.52 -8.18
N GLU A 216 -9.90 -13.74 -8.07
CA GLU A 216 -10.80 -14.08 -9.17
C GLU A 216 -11.95 -13.08 -9.22
N ILE A 217 -12.51 -12.85 -10.41
CA ILE A 217 -13.71 -12.03 -10.56
C ILE A 217 -14.88 -12.99 -10.72
N ALA A 218 -15.79 -12.98 -9.74
CA ALA A 218 -16.98 -13.80 -9.76
C ALA A 218 -17.94 -13.35 -10.87
N PRO A 219 -18.91 -14.19 -11.30
CA PRO A 219 -19.94 -13.80 -12.27
C PRO A 219 -20.76 -12.57 -11.85
N SER A 220 -20.85 -12.29 -10.54
CA SER A 220 -21.47 -11.09 -9.99
C SER A 220 -20.67 -9.80 -10.23
N GLY A 221 -19.42 -9.90 -10.69
CA GLY A 221 -18.47 -8.81 -10.78
C GLY A 221 -17.64 -8.58 -9.51
N ALA A 222 -17.98 -9.26 -8.40
CA ALA A 222 -17.25 -9.15 -7.15
C ALA A 222 -15.85 -9.79 -7.26
N THR A 223 -14.86 -9.22 -6.58
CA THR A 223 -13.55 -9.85 -6.44
C THR A 223 -13.60 -10.88 -5.32
N GLU A 224 -13.20 -12.11 -5.61
CA GLU A 224 -13.07 -13.20 -4.65
C GLU A 224 -11.61 -13.53 -4.40
N LEU A 225 -11.27 -13.82 -3.15
CA LEU A 225 -9.95 -14.33 -2.78
C LEU A 225 -10.11 -15.45 -1.75
N SER A 226 -9.59 -16.64 -2.06
CA SER A 226 -9.64 -17.80 -1.15
C SER A 226 -11.08 -18.15 -0.71
N GLY A 227 -12.05 -18.06 -1.63
CA GLY A 227 -13.47 -18.32 -1.35
C GLY A 227 -14.19 -17.23 -0.55
N TYR A 228 -13.53 -16.10 -0.30
CA TYR A 228 -14.14 -14.92 0.32
C TYR A 228 -14.44 -13.86 -0.74
N ALA A 229 -15.73 -13.55 -0.93
CA ALA A 229 -16.17 -12.42 -1.74
C ALA A 229 -15.91 -11.12 -0.98
N ILE A 230 -15.00 -10.29 -1.53
CA ILE A 230 -14.61 -9.03 -0.91
C ILE A 230 -15.76 -8.03 -1.06
N PRO A 231 -16.31 -7.48 0.04
CA PRO A 231 -17.44 -6.57 -0.03
C PRO A 231 -17.07 -5.25 -0.74
N ASP A 232 -17.82 -4.91 -1.78
CA ASP A 232 -17.60 -3.74 -2.62
C ASP A 232 -18.86 -2.86 -2.74
N ALA A 233 -19.06 -1.97 -1.77
CA ALA A 233 -20.16 -1.00 -1.84
C ALA A 233 -19.99 -0.01 -3.02
N VAL A 234 -18.75 0.24 -3.41
CA VAL A 234 -18.39 0.98 -4.63
C VAL A 234 -17.60 0.01 -5.51
N PRO A 235 -17.94 -0.15 -6.81
CA PRO A 235 -17.33 -1.17 -7.67
C PRO A 235 -15.80 -1.14 -7.64
N ASN A 236 -15.18 -2.31 -7.57
CA ASN A 236 -13.71 -2.48 -7.56
C ASN A 236 -13.01 -1.78 -6.37
N THR A 237 -13.71 -1.54 -5.26
CA THR A 237 -13.12 -1.02 -4.03
C THR A 237 -13.58 -1.81 -2.82
N MET A 238 -12.73 -1.89 -1.79
CA MET A 238 -13.08 -2.38 -0.47
C MET A 238 -13.14 -1.21 0.52
N ALA A 239 -14.23 -1.10 1.27
CA ALA A 239 -14.32 -0.13 2.36
C ALA A 239 -13.35 -0.49 3.48
N LEU A 240 -12.58 0.49 3.93
CA LEU A 240 -11.60 0.33 4.99
C LEU A 240 -12.30 0.27 6.35
N ASN A 241 -11.95 -0.75 7.11
CA ASN A 241 -12.33 -0.86 8.51
C ASN A 241 -11.11 -0.48 9.36
N PHE A 242 -11.08 0.74 9.90
CA PHE A 242 -10.03 1.25 10.80
C PHE A 242 -10.13 0.65 12.21
N ARG A 243 -10.19 -0.68 12.29
CA ARG A 243 -10.21 -1.42 13.56
C ARG A 243 -8.97 -1.05 14.37
N GLY A 244 -9.16 -0.87 15.68
CA GLY A 244 -8.06 -0.50 16.58
C GLY A 244 -7.48 0.90 16.40
N LEU A 245 -8.06 1.72 15.52
CA LEU A 245 -7.63 3.08 15.25
C LEU A 245 -6.12 3.18 14.93
N GLY A 246 -5.61 2.22 14.16
CA GLY A 246 -4.22 2.20 13.68
C GLY A 246 -3.17 1.68 14.67
N ARG A 247 -3.55 1.25 15.87
CA ARG A 247 -2.59 0.77 16.90
C ARG A 247 -2.39 -0.75 16.93
N GLU A 248 -3.07 -1.48 16.06
CA GLU A 248 -3.11 -2.96 16.06
C GLU A 248 -2.08 -3.61 15.15
N ILE A 249 -1.31 -2.82 14.40
CA ILE A 249 -0.28 -3.35 13.52
C ILE A 249 1.07 -3.12 14.18
N PRO A 250 1.85 -4.18 14.45
CA PRO A 250 3.19 -4.04 14.98
C PRO A 250 4.07 -3.33 13.95
N THR A 251 4.76 -2.31 14.42
CA THR A 251 5.64 -1.47 13.61
C THR A 251 7.04 -1.50 14.20
N PHE A 252 8.04 -1.79 13.37
CA PHE A 252 9.44 -1.76 13.74
C PHE A 252 10.15 -0.65 12.95
N SER A 253 10.98 0.15 13.63
CA SER A 253 11.86 1.09 12.96
C SER A 253 12.84 0.35 12.07
N PHE A 254 13.06 0.84 10.86
CA PHE A 254 14.01 0.26 9.92
C PHE A 254 15.43 0.28 10.49
N VAL A 255 15.82 1.34 11.19
CA VAL A 255 17.17 1.42 11.77
C VAL A 255 17.38 0.41 12.90
N ASP A 256 16.36 0.14 13.72
CA ASP A 256 16.44 -0.91 14.74
C ASP A 256 16.65 -2.29 14.12
N LEU A 257 15.92 -2.59 13.04
CA LEU A 257 16.12 -3.84 12.31
C LEU A 257 17.55 -3.94 11.76
N ARG A 258 18.11 -2.85 11.21
CA ARG A 258 19.50 -2.83 10.75
C ARG A 258 20.48 -3.12 11.89
N VAL A 259 20.27 -2.54 13.08
CA VAL A 259 21.07 -2.83 14.27
C VAL A 259 20.94 -4.31 14.69
N CYS A 260 19.75 -4.90 14.61
CA CYS A 260 19.56 -6.33 14.83
C CYS A 260 20.29 -7.20 13.80
N VAL A 261 20.34 -6.79 12.53
CA VAL A 261 21.15 -7.47 11.50
C VAL A 261 22.64 -7.45 11.86
N GLU A 262 23.17 -6.32 12.32
CA GLU A 262 24.58 -6.20 12.73
C GLU A 262 24.93 -7.09 13.92
N LYS A 263 23.97 -7.27 14.85
CA LYS A 263 24.11 -8.18 15.99
C LYS A 263 23.90 -9.66 15.63
N GLY A 264 23.43 -9.96 14.41
CA GLY A 264 23.11 -11.31 13.99
C GLY A 264 21.94 -11.94 14.74
N ASP A 265 20.96 -11.14 15.20
CA ASP A 265 19.83 -11.60 16.01
C ASP A 265 18.75 -12.31 15.19
N ARG A 266 19.07 -13.52 14.71
CA ARG A 266 18.18 -14.33 13.87
C ARG A 266 16.89 -14.74 14.60
N ASP A 267 16.97 -14.94 15.92
CA ASP A 267 15.83 -15.35 16.73
C ASP A 267 14.79 -14.23 16.83
N PHE A 268 15.22 -12.97 16.93
CA PHE A 268 14.31 -11.83 16.83
C PHE A 268 13.58 -11.82 15.49
N PHE A 269 14.29 -11.93 14.36
CA PHE A 269 13.65 -11.90 13.04
C PHE A 269 12.64 -13.03 12.88
N ARG A 270 12.96 -14.23 13.39
CA ARG A 270 12.02 -15.35 13.39
C ARG A 270 10.76 -15.04 14.21
N ARG A 271 10.91 -14.56 15.44
CA ARG A 271 9.76 -14.22 16.29
C ARG A 271 8.90 -13.10 15.70
N ALA A 272 9.52 -12.11 15.07
CA ALA A 272 8.84 -10.91 14.56
C ALA A 272 8.16 -11.14 13.20
N PHE A 273 8.77 -11.93 12.29
CA PHE A 273 8.37 -11.98 10.89
C PHE A 273 7.87 -13.35 10.41
N ASP A 274 8.03 -14.43 11.18
CA ASP A 274 7.61 -15.76 10.74
C ASP A 274 6.10 -15.79 10.44
N GLY A 275 5.76 -16.18 9.21
CA GLY A 275 4.38 -16.27 8.75
C GLY A 275 3.70 -14.92 8.48
N LYS A 276 4.39 -13.77 8.60
CA LYS A 276 3.80 -12.43 8.48
C LYS A 276 3.91 -11.88 7.05
N VAL A 277 2.94 -11.04 6.68
CA VAL A 277 3.07 -10.10 5.56
C VAL A 277 3.81 -8.87 6.06
N VAL A 278 4.79 -8.39 5.30
CA VAL A 278 5.62 -7.25 5.69
C VAL A 278 5.40 -6.09 4.74
N LEU A 279 5.14 -4.90 5.27
CA LEU A 279 5.06 -3.65 4.50
C LEU A 279 6.24 -2.76 4.88
N LEU A 280 7.09 -2.44 3.91
CA LEU A 280 8.16 -1.45 4.06
C LEU A 280 7.66 -0.10 3.56
N GLY A 281 7.47 0.87 4.46
CA GLY A 281 6.86 2.18 4.17
C GLY A 281 7.62 3.31 4.83
N THR A 282 7.47 4.54 4.35
CA THR A 282 7.87 5.74 5.11
C THR A 282 6.79 6.07 6.14
N VAL A 283 7.19 6.44 7.35
CA VAL A 283 6.25 6.88 8.40
C VAL A 283 6.75 8.22 8.92
N LEU A 284 6.45 9.27 8.16
CA LEU A 284 6.87 10.65 8.44
C LEU A 284 5.66 11.52 8.72
N ASN A 285 5.82 12.49 9.62
CA ASN A 285 4.72 13.35 10.06
C ASN A 285 4.12 14.25 8.96
N PHE A 286 4.84 14.49 7.86
CA PHE A 286 4.46 15.47 6.83
C PHE A 286 4.19 14.85 5.45
N GLU A 287 4.95 13.83 5.03
CA GLU A 287 4.83 13.24 3.69
C GLU A 287 3.70 12.21 3.56
N ASP A 288 3.41 11.46 4.63
CA ASP A 288 2.53 10.28 4.55
C ASP A 288 1.15 10.45 5.22
N ARG A 289 0.85 11.65 5.76
CA ARG A 289 -0.45 11.89 6.40
C ARG A 289 -1.56 12.06 5.36
N LYS A 290 -2.33 11.01 5.15
CA LYS A 290 -3.60 11.05 4.40
C LYS A 290 -4.78 11.35 5.31
N LEU A 291 -5.78 12.04 4.76
CA LEU A 291 -7.05 12.25 5.43
C LEU A 291 -7.90 10.98 5.33
N THR A 292 -8.31 10.42 6.47
CA THR A 292 -9.09 9.18 6.56
C THR A 292 -10.29 9.37 7.49
N SER A 293 -11.14 8.33 7.61
CA SER A 293 -12.24 8.31 8.58
C SER A 293 -11.80 8.37 10.06
N MET A 294 -10.49 8.28 10.35
CA MET A 294 -9.95 8.47 11.70
C MET A 294 -9.80 9.95 12.09
N ARG A 295 -10.31 10.89 11.29
CA ARG A 295 -10.22 12.34 11.53
C ARG A 295 -11.11 12.89 12.66
N LEU A 296 -12.07 12.10 13.15
CA LEU A 296 -13.06 12.47 14.17
C LEU A 296 -12.80 11.85 15.55
#